data_AF-A0A7S1Z0A8-F1
#
_entry.id   AF-A0A7S1Z0A8-F1
#
_cell.length_a   1.000
_cell.length_b   1.000
_cell.length_c   1.000
_cell.angle_alpha   90.00
_cell.angle_beta   90.00
_cell.angle_gamma   90.00
#
_symmetry.space_group_name_H-M   'P 1'
#
loop_
_entity.id
_entity.type
_entity.pdbx_description
1 polymer ?
#
loop_
_entity_poly.entity_id
_entity_poly.type
_entity_poly.pdbx_seq_one_letter_code
_entity_poly.pdbx_strand_id
1 'polypeptide(L)'
;RPSKMPIIFSSRPSKMPIISSLPRHFLGSSTFDSNGNTGMGGIMFDIKALHDVEITQLTWQFNGGYGSSYNYKCYKKTALGPHTDTDMFDSSKWTLIASGSAESLVFGSVTSPFSVQVESGEVQAFYIHGISRSITSQDGGGRSTLDVYKSDENMEIRTGRGLFSGGVF
;
A
#
# COMPACT_ATOMS: atom_id res chain seq x y z
N ARG A 1 -54.85 24.15 43.99
CA ARG A 1 -54.24 23.88 42.66
C ARG A 1 -52.74 24.16 42.78
N PRO A 2 -51.86 23.16 42.81
CA PRO A 2 -50.41 23.41 42.86
C PRO A 2 -49.85 23.65 41.44
N SER A 3 -49.07 24.72 41.31
CA SER A 3 -48.26 25.08 40.16
C SER A 3 -47.07 24.13 40.03
N LYS A 4 -46.87 23.56 38.83
CA LYS A 4 -45.65 22.80 38.48
C LYS A 4 -44.63 23.77 37.87
N MET A 5 -43.48 23.91 38.51
CA MET A 5 -42.29 24.48 37.89
C MET A 5 -41.72 23.51 36.84
N PRO A 6 -41.25 23.97 35.67
CA PRO A 6 -40.52 23.13 34.74
C PRO A 6 -39.07 22.91 35.21
N ILE A 7 -38.65 21.63 35.27
CA ILE A 7 -37.26 21.22 35.50
C ILE A 7 -36.54 21.25 34.14
N ILE A 8 -35.45 22.01 34.05
CA ILE A 8 -34.56 22.06 32.89
C ILE A 8 -33.59 20.88 32.97
N PHE A 9 -33.62 19.98 31.99
CA PHE A 9 -32.54 19.00 31.77
C PHE A 9 -31.64 19.50 30.65
N SER A 10 -30.42 19.92 31.00
CA SER A 10 -29.32 20.10 30.04
C SER A 10 -28.68 18.73 29.81
N SER A 11 -29.05 18.06 28.73
CA SER A 11 -28.31 16.89 28.26
C SER A 11 -27.08 17.38 27.49
N ARG A 12 -25.92 17.25 28.16
CA ARG A 12 -24.56 17.44 27.63
C ARG A 12 -24.46 16.87 26.20
N PRO A 13 -23.88 17.59 25.23
CA PRO A 13 -23.64 17.01 23.90
C PRO A 13 -22.76 15.77 24.06
N SER A 14 -23.24 14.64 23.56
CA SER A 14 -22.49 13.39 23.53
C SER A 14 -21.20 13.65 22.77
N LYS A 15 -20.08 13.52 23.49
CA LYS A 15 -18.72 13.50 22.96
C LYS A 15 -18.74 12.69 21.66
N MET A 16 -18.49 13.33 20.52
CA MET A 16 -18.16 12.61 19.29
C MET A 16 -17.01 11.65 19.61
N PRO A 17 -17.00 10.42 19.09
CA PRO A 17 -15.81 9.60 19.15
C PRO A 17 -14.72 10.40 18.44
N ILE A 18 -13.69 10.78 19.18
CA ILE A 18 -12.43 11.19 18.57
C ILE A 18 -12.02 9.94 17.79
N ILE A 19 -12.06 10.02 16.45
CA ILE A 19 -11.33 9.09 15.61
C ILE A 19 -9.89 9.28 16.02
N SER A 20 -9.46 8.45 16.97
CA SER A 20 -8.06 8.24 17.28
C SER A 20 -7.42 7.96 15.94
N SER A 21 -6.64 8.90 15.42
CA SER A 21 -5.80 8.66 14.26
C SER A 21 -5.10 7.33 14.53
N LEU A 22 -5.43 6.28 13.76
CA LEU A 22 -4.71 5.02 13.85
C LEU A 22 -3.21 5.39 13.83
N PRO A 23 -2.40 4.89 14.77
CA PRO A 23 -0.98 5.23 14.77
C PRO A 23 -0.43 4.92 13.38
N ARG A 24 0.27 5.87 12.76
CA ARG A 24 0.91 5.60 11.46
C ARG A 24 2.07 4.65 11.70
N HIS A 25 1.82 3.36 11.52
CA HIS A 25 2.84 2.33 11.57
C HIS A 25 3.58 2.31 10.23
N PHE A 26 4.87 2.64 10.26
CA PHE A 26 5.75 2.51 9.11
C PHE A 26 6.54 1.22 9.27
N LEU A 27 6.31 0.27 8.36
CA LEU A 27 7.06 -0.99 8.33
C LEU A 27 8.54 -0.83 8.00
N GLY A 28 9.07 0.38 7.81
CA GLY A 28 10.48 0.62 7.53
C GLY A 28 10.83 0.47 6.03
N SER A 29 12.01 0.95 5.65
CA SER A 29 12.59 0.74 4.32
C SER A 29 13.31 -0.62 4.23
N SER A 30 13.56 -1.12 3.02
CA SER A 30 14.52 -2.18 2.77
C SER A 30 15.73 -1.66 2.00
N THR A 31 16.92 -2.14 2.36
CA THR A 31 18.16 -1.80 1.66
C THR A 31 18.28 -2.64 0.39
N PHE A 32 18.51 -1.98 -0.75
CA PHE A 32 18.83 -2.65 -2.01
C PHE A 32 20.07 -3.53 -1.83
N ASP A 33 19.93 -4.84 -2.05
CA ASP A 33 21.05 -5.78 -2.10
C ASP A 33 21.55 -5.96 -3.54
N SER A 34 22.76 -6.50 -3.71
CA SER A 34 23.39 -6.68 -5.01
C SER A 34 22.70 -7.70 -5.93
N ASN A 35 21.65 -8.38 -5.45
CA ASN A 35 20.88 -9.36 -6.19
C ASN A 35 19.56 -8.78 -6.73
N GLY A 36 19.31 -7.48 -6.52
CA GLY A 36 18.12 -6.82 -7.02
C GLY A 36 18.06 -6.74 -8.55
N ASN A 37 16.86 -6.92 -9.09
CA ASN A 37 16.59 -6.69 -10.51
C ASN A 37 16.36 -5.20 -10.75
N THR A 38 17.12 -4.67 -11.71
CA THR A 38 16.92 -3.32 -12.24
C THR A 38 16.13 -3.42 -13.55
N GLY A 39 15.32 -2.39 -13.86
CA GLY A 39 14.56 -2.38 -15.12
C GLY A 39 13.17 -3.03 -15.03
N MET A 40 12.55 -3.11 -13.85
CA MET A 40 11.20 -3.63 -13.70
C MET A 40 10.17 -2.55 -14.10
N GLY A 41 9.23 -2.83 -15.00
CA GLY A 41 8.08 -1.95 -15.27
C GLY A 41 7.12 -1.85 -14.09
N GLY A 42 6.96 -2.93 -13.32
CA GLY A 42 6.17 -2.91 -12.09
C GLY A 42 6.39 -4.13 -11.20
N ILE A 43 5.85 -4.06 -9.98
CA ILE A 43 5.92 -5.12 -8.97
C ILE A 43 4.52 -5.31 -8.38
N MET A 44 4.04 -6.56 -8.39
CA MET A 44 2.89 -6.97 -7.58
C MET A 44 3.37 -7.53 -6.26
N PHE A 45 2.64 -7.27 -5.18
CA PHE A 45 2.94 -7.80 -3.85
C PHE A 45 1.66 -7.83 -3.01
N ASP A 46 1.70 -8.55 -1.90
CA ASP A 46 0.53 -8.71 -1.04
C ASP A 46 0.78 -8.14 0.35
N ILE A 47 -0.28 -7.60 0.94
CA ILE A 47 -0.34 -7.25 2.35
C ILE A 47 -1.37 -8.15 3.01
N LYS A 48 -0.98 -8.85 4.09
CA LYS A 48 -1.91 -9.54 4.99
C LYS A 48 -2.11 -8.70 6.24
N ALA A 49 -3.35 -8.41 6.57
CA ALA A 49 -3.74 -7.75 7.81
C ALA A 49 -3.74 -8.77 8.97
N LEU A 50 -3.02 -8.46 10.06
CA LEU A 50 -3.12 -9.17 11.34
C LEU A 50 -4.17 -8.51 12.23
N HIS A 51 -4.33 -7.19 12.10
CA HIS A 51 -5.41 -6.38 12.65
C HIS A 51 -6.04 -5.54 11.54
N ASP A 52 -7.20 -4.94 11.79
CA ASP A 52 -7.83 -4.01 10.84
C ASP A 52 -6.86 -2.84 10.58
N VAL A 53 -6.48 -2.67 9.31
CA VAL A 53 -5.51 -1.64 8.89
C VAL A 53 -6.02 -0.83 7.72
N GLU A 54 -5.60 0.43 7.69
CA GLU A 54 -5.76 1.29 6.53
C GLU A 54 -4.40 1.53 5.89
N ILE A 55 -4.24 1.06 4.65
CA ILE A 55 -3.07 1.35 3.83
C ILE A 55 -3.30 2.69 3.14
N THR A 56 -2.42 3.65 3.44
CA THR A 56 -2.59 5.05 2.99
C THR A 56 -1.56 5.50 1.96
N GLN A 57 -0.37 4.91 1.98
CA GLN A 57 0.72 5.22 1.06
C GLN A 57 1.62 4.00 0.88
N LEU A 58 2.31 3.94 -0.26
CA LEU A 58 3.40 2.99 -0.48
C LEU A 58 4.69 3.73 -0.77
N THR A 59 5.81 3.11 -0.41
CA THR A 59 7.14 3.54 -0.79
C THR A 59 7.78 2.52 -1.73
N TRP A 60 8.47 3.00 -2.77
CA TRP A 60 9.19 2.16 -3.74
C TRP A 60 10.41 2.90 -4.27
N GLN A 61 11.23 2.24 -5.08
CA GLN A 61 12.45 2.82 -5.63
C GLN A 61 12.40 2.80 -7.17
N PHE A 62 12.58 3.97 -7.80
CA PHE A 62 12.87 4.03 -9.24
C PHE A 62 14.30 3.56 -9.51
N ASN A 63 14.53 3.00 -10.70
CA ASN A 63 15.84 2.58 -11.15
C ASN A 63 16.71 3.79 -11.54
N GLY A 64 17.27 4.49 -10.55
CA GLY A 64 18.09 5.69 -10.72
C GLY A 64 17.29 6.95 -11.07
N GLY A 65 17.95 7.97 -11.64
CA GLY A 65 17.29 9.23 -11.98
C GLY A 65 17.06 10.15 -10.78
N TYR A 66 17.93 10.05 -9.77
CA TYR A 66 17.80 10.79 -8.51
C TYR A 66 17.65 12.30 -8.69
N GLY A 67 16.76 12.92 -7.92
CA GLY A 67 16.44 14.34 -8.01
C GLY A 67 15.53 14.72 -9.19
N SER A 68 15.07 13.73 -9.96
CA SER A 68 14.07 13.92 -11.02
C SER A 68 12.75 13.25 -10.66
N SER A 69 11.69 13.75 -11.27
CA SER A 69 10.31 13.30 -11.07
C SER A 69 9.85 12.36 -12.19
N TYR A 70 9.22 11.24 -11.83
CA TYR A 70 8.73 10.23 -12.77
C TYR A 70 7.29 9.83 -12.46
N ASN A 71 6.56 9.52 -13.53
CA ASN A 71 5.17 9.11 -13.45
C ASN A 71 5.06 7.67 -12.95
N TYR A 72 4.06 7.42 -12.11
CA TYR A 72 3.71 6.09 -11.61
C TYR A 72 2.19 5.90 -11.56
N LYS A 73 1.79 4.64 -11.47
CA LYS A 73 0.43 4.23 -11.12
C LYS A 73 0.48 3.13 -10.06
N CYS A 74 -0.43 3.19 -9.12
CA CYS A 74 -0.60 2.22 -8.06
C CYS A 74 -2.03 1.68 -8.09
N TYR A 75 -2.16 0.37 -8.03
CA TYR A 75 -3.43 -0.33 -8.11
C TYR A 75 -3.60 -1.28 -6.92
N LYS A 76 -4.86 -1.53 -6.56
CA LYS A 76 -5.24 -2.68 -5.74
C LYS A 76 -5.93 -3.72 -6.61
N LYS A 77 -5.78 -4.99 -6.27
CA LYS A 77 -6.61 -6.05 -6.87
C LYS A 77 -8.06 -5.86 -6.44
N THR A 78 -8.99 -5.94 -7.39
CA THR A 78 -10.42 -5.69 -7.14
C THR A 78 -11.01 -6.75 -6.21
N ALA A 79 -10.63 -8.01 -6.43
CA ALA A 79 -10.96 -9.10 -5.52
C ALA A 79 -9.94 -9.17 -4.37
N LEU A 80 -10.42 -9.48 -3.17
CA LEU A 80 -9.59 -9.83 -2.02
C LEU A 80 -8.83 -11.15 -2.28
N GLY A 81 -7.73 -11.32 -1.54
CA GLY A 81 -6.84 -12.46 -1.64
C GLY A 81 -5.50 -12.12 -2.31
N PRO A 82 -4.58 -13.10 -2.30
CA PRO A 82 -3.24 -12.93 -2.86
C PRO A 82 -3.28 -12.72 -4.38
N HIS A 83 -2.21 -12.14 -4.93
CA HIS A 83 -2.02 -12.15 -6.38
C HIS A 83 -1.70 -13.55 -6.90
N THR A 84 -2.01 -13.78 -8.17
CA THR A 84 -1.54 -14.94 -8.93
C THR A 84 -0.52 -14.53 -9.98
N ASP A 85 0.19 -15.52 -10.52
CA ASP A 85 1.15 -15.32 -11.61
C ASP A 85 0.54 -14.72 -12.89
N THR A 86 -0.78 -14.75 -13.03
CA THR A 86 -1.47 -14.26 -14.24
C THR A 86 -2.19 -12.93 -14.03
N ASP A 87 -2.38 -12.49 -12.79
CA ASP A 87 -3.19 -11.31 -12.50
C ASP A 87 -2.60 -10.05 -13.15
N MET A 88 -1.28 -9.97 -13.28
CA MET A 88 -0.56 -8.87 -13.93
C MET A 88 -0.82 -8.69 -15.42
N PHE A 89 -1.48 -9.65 -16.09
CA PHE A 89 -1.80 -9.62 -17.52
C PHE A 89 -3.29 -9.31 -17.78
N ASP A 90 -4.08 -9.12 -16.72
CA ASP A 90 -5.50 -8.84 -16.80
C ASP A 90 -5.83 -7.55 -16.05
N SER A 91 -5.99 -6.45 -16.79
CA SER A 91 -6.23 -5.12 -16.24
C SER A 91 -7.56 -5.03 -15.51
N SER A 92 -8.52 -5.90 -15.86
CA SER A 92 -9.84 -5.92 -15.23
C SER A 92 -9.80 -6.35 -13.76
N LYS A 93 -8.72 -7.02 -13.33
CA LYS A 93 -8.50 -7.42 -11.94
C LYS A 93 -7.96 -6.29 -11.07
N TRP A 94 -7.63 -5.13 -11.64
CA TRP A 94 -6.93 -4.06 -10.94
C TRP A 94 -7.74 -2.77 -10.95
N THR A 95 -7.83 -2.13 -9.80
CA THR A 95 -8.44 -0.81 -9.62
C THR A 95 -7.36 0.19 -9.27
N LEU A 96 -7.28 1.29 -10.03
CA LEU A 96 -6.33 2.37 -9.76
C LEU A 96 -6.68 3.04 -8.43
N ILE A 97 -5.71 3.16 -7.53
CA ILE A 97 -5.88 3.78 -6.21
C ILE A 97 -5.02 5.03 -6.03
N ALA A 98 -3.91 5.15 -6.75
CA ALA A 98 -3.08 6.34 -6.77
C ALA A 98 -2.32 6.46 -8.09
N SER A 99 -2.07 7.68 -8.53
CA SER A 99 -1.23 7.97 -9.69
C SER A 99 -0.69 9.38 -9.60
N GLY A 100 0.46 9.62 -10.21
CA GLY A 100 1.03 10.96 -10.27
C GLY A 100 2.50 10.92 -10.65
N SER A 101 3.19 12.01 -10.32
CA SER A 101 4.63 12.12 -10.44
C SER A 101 5.26 12.06 -9.05
N ALA A 102 6.27 11.23 -8.87
CA ALA A 102 7.04 11.13 -7.63
C ALA A 102 8.53 11.35 -7.91
N GLU A 103 9.19 12.06 -7.01
CA GLU A 103 10.64 12.27 -7.09
C GLU A 103 11.37 10.96 -6.77
N SER A 104 12.36 10.61 -7.60
CA SER A 104 13.28 9.51 -7.32
C SER A 104 14.27 9.95 -6.24
N LEU A 105 14.09 9.45 -5.03
CA LEU A 105 14.93 9.76 -3.88
C LEU A 105 15.76 8.55 -3.45
N VAL A 106 16.83 8.79 -2.69
CA VAL A 106 17.70 7.74 -2.12
C VAL A 106 16.93 6.84 -1.15
N PHE A 107 15.93 7.39 -0.45
CA PHE A 107 15.12 6.66 0.54
C PHE A 107 13.80 6.12 -0.03
N GLY A 108 13.65 6.16 -1.36
CA GLY A 108 12.44 5.78 -2.06
C GLY A 108 11.51 6.94 -2.39
N SER A 109 10.74 6.74 -3.44
CA SER A 109 9.59 7.53 -3.84
C SER A 109 8.36 7.12 -3.03
N VAL A 110 7.41 8.04 -2.87
CA VAL A 110 6.17 7.82 -2.11
C VAL A 110 4.98 8.11 -2.99
N THR A 111 3.90 7.35 -2.83
CA THR A 111 2.66 7.59 -3.57
C THR A 111 1.98 8.84 -3.03
N SER A 112 1.11 9.44 -3.85
CA SER A 112 0.05 10.30 -3.35
C SER A 112 -0.78 9.52 -2.32
N PRO A 113 -1.35 10.19 -1.32
CA PRO A 113 -2.23 9.53 -0.36
C PRO A 113 -3.40 8.82 -1.06
N PHE A 114 -3.77 7.67 -0.54
CA PHE A 114 -4.96 6.90 -0.90
C PHE A 114 -5.56 6.27 0.37
N SER A 115 -6.65 5.52 0.24
CA SER A 115 -7.24 4.76 1.35
C SER A 115 -7.66 3.38 0.87
N VAL A 116 -7.06 2.35 1.46
CA VAL A 116 -7.46 0.95 1.27
C VAL A 116 -7.55 0.29 2.63
N GLN A 117 -8.79 -0.04 3.03
CA GLN A 117 -9.06 -0.81 4.23
C GLN A 117 -8.81 -2.29 3.96
N VAL A 118 -8.16 -2.97 4.91
CA VAL A 118 -7.94 -4.42 4.89
C VAL A 118 -8.31 -4.95 6.28
N GLU A 119 -9.33 -5.80 6.33
CA GLU A 119 -9.82 -6.34 7.62
C GLU A 119 -8.87 -7.41 8.17
N SER A 120 -8.86 -7.58 9.49
CA SER A 120 -8.04 -8.58 10.17
C SER A 120 -8.21 -9.97 9.55
N GLY A 121 -7.10 -10.60 9.19
CA GLY A 121 -7.05 -11.91 8.55
C GLY A 121 -7.12 -11.88 7.02
N GLU A 122 -7.50 -10.75 6.42
CA GLU A 122 -7.59 -10.61 4.97
C GLU A 122 -6.23 -10.34 4.31
N VAL A 123 -6.19 -10.60 3.00
CA VAL A 123 -5.05 -10.28 2.13
C VAL A 123 -5.54 -9.36 1.03
N GLN A 124 -4.80 -8.28 0.78
CA GLN A 124 -5.02 -7.38 -0.35
C GLN A 124 -3.75 -7.32 -1.19
N ALA A 125 -3.88 -7.66 -2.47
CA ALA A 125 -2.81 -7.53 -3.44
C ALA A 125 -2.73 -6.09 -3.99
N PHE A 126 -1.52 -5.62 -4.22
CA PHE A 126 -1.19 -4.31 -4.79
C PHE A 126 -0.27 -4.46 -6.00
N TYR A 127 -0.32 -3.49 -6.91
CA TYR A 127 0.58 -3.39 -8.04
C TYR A 127 1.09 -1.95 -8.18
N ILE A 128 2.42 -1.77 -8.09
CA ILE A 128 3.08 -0.49 -8.36
C ILE A 128 3.76 -0.56 -9.72
N HIS A 129 3.47 0.43 -10.56
CA HIS A 129 3.96 0.52 -11.93
C HIS A 129 4.71 1.84 -12.15
N GLY A 130 5.97 1.76 -12.56
CA GLY A 130 6.76 2.92 -12.97
C GLY A 130 6.55 3.24 -14.46
N ILE A 131 5.84 4.32 -14.76
CA ILE A 131 5.34 4.63 -16.12
C ILE A 131 6.43 5.25 -16.97
N SER A 132 7.02 6.36 -16.51
CA SER A 132 8.07 7.04 -17.27
C SER A 132 9.48 6.56 -16.91
N ARG A 133 9.58 5.64 -15.93
CA ARG A 133 10.82 5.03 -15.51
C ARG A 133 10.56 3.69 -14.81
N SER A 134 11.38 2.70 -15.14
CA SER A 134 11.38 1.42 -14.43
C SER A 134 11.69 1.56 -12.94
N ILE A 135 11.20 0.63 -12.15
CA ILE A 135 11.48 0.47 -10.72
C ILE A 135 12.54 -0.62 -10.48
N THR A 136 13.06 -0.65 -9.27
CA THR A 136 13.97 -1.71 -8.80
C THR A 136 13.21 -2.68 -7.91
N SER A 137 13.45 -3.98 -8.07
CA SER A 137 13.06 -4.98 -7.08
C SER A 137 14.33 -5.55 -6.43
N GLN A 138 14.24 -5.93 -5.17
CA GLN A 138 15.26 -6.79 -4.55
C GLN A 138 14.90 -8.25 -4.83
N ASP A 139 15.91 -9.12 -4.91
CA ASP A 139 15.65 -10.55 -4.75
C ASP A 139 15.08 -10.77 -3.34
N GLY A 140 14.12 -11.69 -3.18
CA GLY A 140 13.46 -11.95 -1.91
C GLY A 140 14.40 -12.53 -0.83
N GLY A 141 15.71 -12.59 -1.08
CA GLY A 141 16.70 -13.27 -0.26
C GLY A 141 16.53 -14.79 -0.31
N GLY A 142 16.19 -15.34 -1.49
CA GLY A 142 15.89 -16.77 -1.67
C GLY A 142 14.48 -17.21 -1.22
N ARG A 143 13.61 -16.25 -0.87
CA ARG A 143 12.20 -16.50 -0.55
C ARG A 143 11.38 -16.76 -1.82
N SER A 144 10.38 -17.63 -1.71
CA SER A 144 9.36 -17.84 -2.75
C SER A 144 8.37 -16.68 -2.76
N THR A 145 7.61 -16.51 -3.86
CA THR A 145 6.48 -15.57 -3.90
C THR A 145 5.47 -15.91 -2.80
N LEU A 146 4.88 -14.89 -2.18
CA LEU A 146 3.94 -14.97 -1.05
C LEU A 146 4.55 -15.27 0.34
N ASP A 147 5.86 -15.50 0.43
CA ASP A 147 6.54 -15.60 1.73
C ASP A 147 6.53 -14.26 2.46
N VAL A 148 6.53 -14.29 3.80
CA VAL A 148 6.63 -13.06 4.59
C VAL A 148 7.99 -12.41 4.36
N TYR A 149 7.96 -11.20 3.81
CA TYR A 149 9.14 -10.37 3.60
C TYR A 149 9.43 -9.53 4.85
N LYS A 150 8.40 -8.87 5.37
CA LYS A 150 8.48 -7.98 6.53
C LYS A 150 7.14 -7.95 7.25
N SER A 151 7.15 -7.76 8.57
CA SER A 151 5.94 -7.67 9.36
C SER A 151 6.12 -6.79 10.59
N ASP A 152 5.00 -6.37 11.14
CA ASP A 152 4.86 -5.82 12.50
C ASP A 152 3.67 -6.50 13.19
N GLU A 153 3.19 -5.91 14.28
CA GLU A 153 2.02 -6.42 15.01
C GLU A 153 0.71 -6.30 14.22
N ASN A 154 0.63 -5.43 13.20
CA ASN A 154 -0.59 -5.09 12.48
C ASN A 154 -0.70 -5.75 11.11
N MET A 155 0.42 -5.97 10.40
CA MET A 155 0.39 -6.51 9.04
C MET A 155 1.68 -7.24 8.63
N GLU A 156 1.57 -8.07 7.60
CA GLU A 156 2.67 -8.72 6.89
C GLU A 156 2.73 -8.21 5.44
N ILE A 157 3.90 -7.73 5.00
CA ILE A 157 4.22 -7.57 3.58
C ILE A 157 4.80 -8.89 3.09
N ARG A 158 4.27 -9.40 1.99
CA ARG A 158 4.72 -10.64 1.37
C ARG A 158 5.51 -10.38 0.10
N THR A 159 6.48 -11.24 -0.16
CA THR A 159 7.32 -11.18 -1.36
C THR A 159 6.47 -11.17 -2.61
N GLY A 160 6.81 -10.25 -3.49
CA GLY A 160 6.09 -9.98 -4.71
C GLY A 160 6.69 -10.64 -5.94
N ARG A 161 6.19 -10.23 -7.10
CA ARG A 161 6.71 -10.59 -8.42
C ARG A 161 6.91 -9.33 -9.26
N GLY A 162 8.13 -9.15 -9.76
CA GLY A 162 8.51 -8.05 -10.65
C GLY A 162 8.36 -8.40 -12.14
N LEU A 163 8.16 -7.39 -12.99
CA LEU A 163 7.95 -7.55 -14.44
C LEU A 163 8.84 -6.66 -15.29
N PHE A 164 9.68 -7.22 -16.15
CA PHE A 164 10.72 -6.46 -16.87
C PHE A 164 10.14 -5.55 -17.96
N SER A 165 9.15 -6.03 -18.72
CA SER A 165 8.28 -5.24 -19.62
C SER A 165 7.12 -6.13 -20.08
N GLY A 166 5.93 -5.56 -20.34
CA GLY A 166 4.77 -6.31 -20.84
C GLY A 166 3.66 -6.66 -19.82
N GLY A 167 3.59 -5.97 -18.68
CA GLY A 167 2.37 -5.95 -17.87
C GLY A 167 1.22 -5.25 -18.63
N VAL A 168 -0.03 -5.35 -18.16
CA VAL A 168 -1.20 -4.79 -18.86
C VAL A 168 -1.20 -3.26 -19.08
N PHE A 169 -0.23 -2.55 -18.51
CA PHE A 169 -0.20 -1.10 -18.40
C PHE A 169 1.08 -0.50 -18.96
#